data_AF-T1T887-F1
#
_entry.id   AF-T1T887-F1
#
_cell.length_a   1.000
_cell.length_b   1.000
_cell.length_c   1.000
_cell.angle_alpha   90.00
_cell.angle_beta   90.00
_cell.angle_gamma   90.00
#
_symmetry.space_group_name_H-M   'P 1'
#
loop_
_entity.id
_entity.type
_entity.pdbx_description
1 polymer ?
#
loop_
_entity_poly.entity_id
_entity_poly.type
_entity_poly.pdbx_seq_one_letter_code
_entity_poly.pdbx_strand_id
1 'polypeptide(L)'
;KANILVSGNEIRQFANSLMEKMNITRLEEAEKDGGNVEDEKEKDDYIVVFSRSTTRLILNEAELIMALAQEFQMRVVTVSLEEQSFPSIVQVISDAFMLVSMHGAQLITSLFLPRGATVVELFPFAVNSDQYTPYKTLASLPGMDIHYVSWRNTQEQNTVTHPDRPWEQGGITHLDKEEQERILTSKDVPRHLCCRNPEWLFRIYQDTLVDIPSFMEVLKEGMKTKPISKKSKPASTVHPGRVREAQCQTSVQTTNEAKLTVSWQIPWNLKYLKVREVKYE
;
A
#
# COMPACT_ATOMS: atom_id res chain seq x y z
N LYS A 1 -4.01 -30.32 0.81
CA LYS A 1 -3.82 -29.05 1.57
C LYS A 1 -5.08 -28.23 1.36
N ALA A 2 -5.78 -27.83 2.43
CA ALA A 2 -6.90 -26.91 2.29
C ALA A 2 -6.35 -25.61 1.67
N ASN A 3 -6.71 -25.35 0.43
CA ASN A 3 -6.42 -24.07 -0.21
C ASN A 3 -7.35 -23.07 0.47
N ILE A 4 -6.87 -22.40 1.52
CA ILE A 4 -7.52 -21.21 2.04
C ILE A 4 -7.40 -20.18 0.92
N LEU A 5 -8.45 -20.08 0.10
CA LEU A 5 -8.54 -19.16 -0.99
C LEU A 5 -9.28 -17.94 -0.43
N VAL A 6 -8.54 -17.02 0.18
CA VAL A 6 -9.11 -15.75 0.63
C VAL A 6 -9.54 -14.97 -0.62
N SER A 7 -10.84 -14.75 -0.78
CA SER A 7 -11.40 -13.88 -1.80
C SER A 7 -11.70 -12.50 -1.21
N GLY A 8 -12.11 -11.58 -2.07
CA GLY A 8 -12.56 -10.26 -1.65
C GLY A 8 -13.82 -10.31 -0.78
N ASN A 9 -14.64 -11.34 -0.90
CA ASN A 9 -15.83 -11.49 -0.06
C ASN A 9 -15.46 -11.72 1.41
N GLU A 10 -14.48 -12.58 1.71
CA GLU A 10 -14.01 -12.78 3.09
C GLU A 10 -13.35 -11.51 3.64
N ILE A 11 -12.60 -10.76 2.81
CA ILE A 11 -12.02 -9.48 3.22
C ILE A 11 -13.11 -8.45 3.53
N ARG A 12 -14.17 -8.38 2.73
CA ARG A 12 -15.31 -7.50 3.00
C ARG A 12 -16.08 -7.88 4.26
N GLN A 13 -16.28 -9.16 4.52
CA GLN A 13 -16.87 -9.62 5.78
C GLN A 13 -16.01 -9.20 6.98
N PHE A 14 -14.69 -9.39 6.88
CA PHE A 14 -13.75 -8.92 7.90
C PHE A 14 -13.83 -7.39 8.10
N ALA A 15 -13.89 -6.61 7.01
CA ALA A 15 -14.05 -5.16 7.06
C ALA A 15 -15.34 -4.75 7.80
N ASN A 16 -16.47 -5.40 7.46
CA ASN A 16 -17.76 -5.13 8.09
C ASN A 16 -17.74 -5.45 9.59
N SER A 17 -17.25 -6.63 9.98
CA SER A 17 -17.11 -6.98 11.41
C SER A 17 -16.20 -6.02 12.18
N LEU A 18 -15.20 -5.43 11.51
CA LEU A 18 -14.34 -4.42 12.11
C LEU A 18 -15.08 -3.08 12.27
N MET A 19 -15.85 -2.65 11.27
CA MET A 19 -16.70 -1.45 11.33
C MET A 19 -17.76 -1.55 12.43
N GLU A 20 -18.43 -2.69 12.55
CA GLU A 20 -19.40 -2.95 13.64
C GLU A 20 -18.76 -2.75 15.02
N LYS A 21 -17.55 -3.29 15.22
CA LYS A 21 -16.78 -3.11 16.48
C LYS A 21 -16.35 -1.65 16.72
N MET A 22 -16.34 -0.83 15.69
CA MET A 22 -16.08 0.61 15.78
C MET A 22 -17.37 1.44 15.88
N ASN A 23 -18.55 0.81 15.96
CA ASN A 23 -19.87 1.45 15.91
C ASN A 23 -20.13 2.25 14.62
N ILE A 24 -19.61 1.75 13.49
CA ILE A 24 -19.77 2.36 12.17
C ILE A 24 -20.79 1.53 11.39
N THR A 25 -21.89 2.17 10.99
CA THR A 25 -22.93 1.58 10.13
C THR A 25 -22.91 2.27 8.79
N ARG A 26 -23.02 1.50 7.70
CA ARG A 26 -23.16 2.06 6.35
C ARG A 26 -24.57 2.61 6.15
N LEU A 27 -24.67 3.74 5.45
CA LEU A 27 -25.98 4.36 5.15
C LEU A 27 -26.89 3.43 4.32
N GLU A 28 -26.31 2.58 3.47
CA GLU A 28 -27.05 1.61 2.64
C GLU A 28 -27.79 0.51 3.43
N GLU A 29 -27.43 0.26 4.70
CA GLU A 29 -28.14 -0.69 5.56
C GLU A 29 -29.32 -0.04 6.30
N ALA A 30 -29.34 1.30 6.42
CA ALA A 30 -30.45 2.03 7.04
C ALA A 30 -31.68 2.12 6.12
N GLU A 31 -31.52 2.00 4.80
CA GLU A 31 -32.62 2.05 3.82
C GLU A 31 -33.35 0.71 3.65
N LYS A 32 -32.76 -0.40 4.09
CA LYS A 32 -33.41 -1.73 4.02
C LYS A 32 -34.39 -2.00 5.16
N ASP A 33 -34.40 -1.15 6.19
CA ASP A 33 -35.27 -1.30 7.36
C ASP A 33 -36.34 -0.20 7.38
N GLY A 34 -37.20 -0.20 6.35
CA GLY A 34 -38.53 0.42 6.39
C GLY A 34 -38.62 1.90 5.98
N GLY A 35 -38.92 2.15 4.70
CA GLY A 35 -39.45 3.43 4.24
C GLY A 35 -39.58 3.51 2.72
N ASN A 36 -40.76 3.86 2.23
CA ASN A 36 -41.08 4.03 0.80
C ASN A 36 -40.04 4.89 0.05
N VAL A 37 -39.58 4.41 -1.10
CA VAL A 37 -38.66 5.11 -2.01
C VAL A 37 -39.46 6.06 -2.91
N GLU A 38 -39.73 7.27 -2.42
CA GLU A 38 -40.08 8.43 -3.27
C GLU A 38 -39.13 9.63 -3.04
N ASP A 39 -38.00 9.43 -2.36
CA ASP A 39 -36.90 10.41 -2.31
C ASP A 39 -35.57 9.67 -2.49
N GLU A 40 -35.16 9.43 -3.74
CA GLU A 40 -33.75 9.22 -4.06
C GLU A 40 -33.03 10.54 -3.74
N LYS A 41 -32.67 10.77 -2.47
CA LYS A 41 -31.67 11.78 -2.14
C LYS A 41 -30.43 11.39 -2.91
N GLU A 42 -30.04 12.22 -3.88
CA GLU A 42 -28.76 12.09 -4.58
C GLU A 42 -27.69 11.80 -3.53
N LYS A 43 -27.10 10.60 -3.61
CA LYS A 43 -26.02 10.19 -2.72
C LYS A 43 -24.91 11.20 -2.96
N ASP A 44 -24.64 12.00 -1.93
CA ASP A 44 -23.73 13.13 -2.01
C ASP A 44 -22.28 12.61 -2.00
N ASP A 45 -21.89 12.05 -3.16
CA ASP A 45 -20.63 11.36 -3.40
C ASP A 45 -19.44 12.30 -3.19
N TYR A 46 -18.34 11.73 -2.70
CA TYR A 46 -17.18 12.50 -2.30
C TYR A 46 -15.88 11.73 -2.47
N ILE A 47 -14.83 12.51 -2.66
CA ILE A 47 -13.47 12.03 -2.79
C ILE A 47 -12.76 12.25 -1.46
N VAL A 48 -12.02 11.25 -0.99
CA VAL A 48 -11.19 11.35 0.20
C VAL A 48 -9.74 11.45 -0.21
N VAL A 49 -9.03 12.46 0.30
CA VAL A 49 -7.59 12.64 0.13
C VAL A 49 -6.91 12.44 1.49
N PHE A 50 -5.95 11.51 1.56
CA PHE A 50 -5.12 11.37 2.75
C PHE A 50 -4.04 12.43 2.77
N SER A 51 -4.11 13.31 3.76
CA SER A 51 -3.05 14.25 4.10
C SER A 51 -2.04 13.62 5.06
N ARG A 52 -0.83 14.17 5.05
CA ARG A 52 0.31 13.78 5.88
C ARG A 52 1.01 15.04 6.34
N SER A 53 1.59 15.03 7.54
CA SER A 53 2.31 16.19 8.09
C SER A 53 3.80 15.94 8.33
N THR A 54 4.27 14.69 8.22
CA THR A 54 5.63 14.29 8.60
C THR A 54 6.49 13.81 7.44
N THR A 55 5.99 12.88 6.63
CA THR A 55 6.75 12.23 5.55
C THR A 55 5.86 11.92 4.38
N ARG A 56 6.40 11.90 3.15
CA ARG A 56 5.66 11.61 1.91
C ARG A 56 4.55 12.61 1.66
N LEU A 57 4.88 13.89 1.82
CA LEU A 57 3.93 14.98 1.66
C LEU A 57 3.54 15.14 0.19
N ILE A 58 2.29 15.52 -0.05
CA ILE A 58 1.84 16.08 -1.32
C ILE A 58 2.05 17.59 -1.20
N LEU A 59 3.06 18.13 -1.89
CA LEU A 59 3.51 19.51 -1.69
C LEU A 59 2.48 20.56 -2.16
N ASN A 60 1.69 20.22 -3.18
CA ASN A 60 0.60 21.03 -3.72
C ASN A 60 -0.78 20.40 -3.45
N GLU A 61 -1.00 19.92 -2.22
CA GLU A 61 -2.25 19.25 -1.83
C GLU A 61 -3.51 20.07 -2.15
N ALA A 62 -3.47 21.39 -1.91
CA ALA A 62 -4.60 22.27 -2.22
C ALA A 62 -4.94 22.31 -3.73
N GLU A 63 -3.93 22.32 -4.60
CA GLU A 63 -4.13 22.28 -6.05
C GLU A 63 -4.74 20.94 -6.48
N LEU A 64 -4.24 19.83 -5.90
CA LEU A 64 -4.79 18.50 -6.14
C LEU A 64 -6.26 18.40 -5.72
N ILE A 65 -6.60 18.90 -4.53
CA ILE A 65 -7.97 18.94 -4.01
C ILE A 65 -8.87 19.76 -4.94
N MET A 66 -8.45 20.96 -5.33
CA MET A 66 -9.24 21.80 -6.24
C MET A 66 -9.45 21.14 -7.59
N ALA A 67 -8.40 20.53 -8.16
CA ALA A 67 -8.48 19.86 -9.44
C ALA A 67 -9.42 18.64 -9.38
N LEU A 68 -9.36 17.84 -8.31
CA LEU A 68 -10.30 16.72 -8.09
C LEU A 68 -11.74 17.22 -7.95
N ALA A 69 -11.97 18.25 -7.14
CA ALA A 69 -13.31 18.81 -6.94
C ALA A 69 -13.91 19.33 -8.25
N GLN A 70 -13.10 20.04 -9.05
CA GLN A 70 -13.53 20.59 -10.34
C GLN A 70 -13.77 19.50 -11.38
N GLU A 71 -12.90 18.51 -11.48
CA GLU A 71 -13.02 17.45 -12.49
C GLU A 71 -14.25 16.58 -12.25
N PHE A 72 -14.50 16.19 -10.99
CA PHE A 72 -15.56 15.26 -10.65
C PHE A 72 -16.85 15.93 -10.19
N GLN A 73 -16.86 17.25 -9.98
CA GLN A 73 -17.99 17.99 -9.40
C GLN A 73 -18.45 17.39 -8.06
N MET A 74 -17.50 16.88 -7.28
CA MET A 74 -17.72 16.25 -5.98
C MET A 74 -17.01 17.03 -4.89
N ARG A 75 -17.55 16.99 -3.67
CA ARG A 75 -16.81 17.48 -2.50
C ARG A 75 -15.58 16.61 -2.25
N VAL A 76 -14.49 17.24 -1.84
CA VAL A 76 -13.25 16.56 -1.48
C VAL A 76 -13.02 16.73 0.02
N VAL A 77 -12.87 15.61 0.73
CA VAL A 77 -12.66 15.55 2.17
C VAL A 77 -11.22 15.11 2.44
N THR A 78 -10.51 15.85 3.29
CA THR A 78 -9.18 15.47 3.74
C THR A 78 -9.24 14.67 5.04
N VAL A 79 -8.39 13.66 5.14
CA VAL A 79 -8.22 12.84 6.35
C VAL A 79 -6.74 12.67 6.68
N SER A 80 -6.39 12.62 7.96
CA SER A 80 -5.01 12.45 8.43
C SER A 80 -4.98 11.50 9.62
N LEU A 81 -4.07 10.52 9.59
CA LEU A 81 -3.86 9.60 10.72
C LEU A 81 -3.19 10.31 11.91
N GLU A 82 -2.53 11.43 11.67
CA GLU A 82 -1.88 12.25 12.68
C GLU A 82 -2.89 13.12 13.45
N GLU A 83 -4.00 13.49 12.82
CA GLU A 83 -4.98 14.42 13.38
C GLU A 83 -6.30 13.75 13.80
N GLN A 84 -6.69 12.67 13.13
CA GLN A 84 -7.99 12.03 13.29
C GLN A 84 -7.86 10.60 13.84
N SER A 85 -8.87 10.16 14.58
CA SER A 85 -8.93 8.78 15.06
C SER A 85 -9.17 7.81 13.89
N PHE A 86 -8.64 6.58 14.00
CA PHE A 86 -8.86 5.56 12.98
C PHE A 86 -10.35 5.26 12.73
N PRO A 87 -11.23 5.11 13.75
CA PRO A 87 -12.67 4.99 13.52
C PRO A 87 -13.27 6.16 12.73
N SER A 88 -12.89 7.40 13.04
CA SER A 88 -13.37 8.59 12.31
C SER A 88 -12.97 8.54 10.84
N ILE A 89 -11.73 8.12 10.54
CA ILE A 89 -11.25 7.96 9.16
C ILE A 89 -12.02 6.85 8.46
N VAL A 90 -12.25 5.71 9.12
CA VAL A 90 -13.01 4.60 8.54
C VAL A 90 -14.45 5.00 8.23
N GLN A 91 -15.09 5.78 9.10
CA GLN A 91 -16.44 6.32 8.87
C GLN A 91 -16.52 7.19 7.62
N VAL A 92 -15.48 7.99 7.35
CA VAL A 92 -15.40 8.82 6.14
C VAL A 92 -15.06 7.98 4.90
N ILE A 93 -14.24 6.94 5.03
CA ILE A 93 -13.85 6.10 3.89
C ILE A 93 -14.95 5.12 3.51
N SER A 94 -15.79 4.66 4.45
CA SER A 94 -16.78 3.61 4.21
C SER A 94 -17.84 3.96 3.18
N ASP A 95 -18.05 5.26 2.95
CA ASP A 95 -19.03 5.79 1.99
C ASP A 95 -18.36 6.65 0.88
N ALA A 96 -17.03 6.64 0.78
CA ALA A 96 -16.30 7.43 -0.21
C ALA A 96 -16.41 6.84 -1.62
N PHE A 97 -16.55 7.70 -2.62
CA PHE A 97 -16.51 7.33 -4.04
C PHE A 97 -15.07 7.01 -4.49
N MET A 98 -14.11 7.78 -3.98
CA MET A 98 -12.70 7.65 -4.33
C MET A 98 -11.80 7.91 -3.12
N LEU A 99 -10.71 7.17 -3.01
CA LEU A 99 -9.64 7.37 -2.04
C LEU A 99 -8.33 7.68 -2.77
N VAL A 100 -7.72 8.83 -2.50
CA VAL A 100 -6.46 9.28 -3.10
C VAL A 100 -5.39 9.37 -2.01
N SER A 101 -4.24 8.73 -2.20
CA SER A 101 -3.14 8.83 -1.24
C SER A 101 -1.77 8.51 -1.83
N MET A 102 -0.74 9.16 -1.28
CA MET A 102 0.65 8.69 -1.41
C MET A 102 0.82 7.28 -0.84
N HIS A 103 1.57 6.45 -1.57
CA HIS A 103 1.90 5.08 -1.19
C HIS A 103 2.29 4.99 0.29
N GLY A 104 1.59 4.15 1.05
CA GLY A 104 1.91 3.92 2.45
C GLY A 104 0.86 3.10 3.17
N ALA A 105 1.15 2.70 4.41
CA ALA A 105 0.35 1.77 5.20
C ALA A 105 -1.14 2.16 5.30
N GLN A 106 -1.45 3.46 5.32
CA GLN A 106 -2.83 3.96 5.42
C GLN A 106 -3.74 3.50 4.29
N LEU A 107 -3.23 3.21 3.10
CA LEU A 107 -4.04 2.73 1.97
C LEU A 107 -4.68 1.36 2.26
N ILE A 108 -4.31 0.68 3.34
CA ILE A 108 -5.04 -0.50 3.83
C ILE A 108 -6.50 -0.17 4.16
N THR A 109 -6.84 1.08 4.51
CA THR A 109 -8.22 1.51 4.74
C THR A 109 -9.10 1.41 3.49
N SER A 110 -8.51 1.24 2.30
CA SER A 110 -9.25 0.89 1.08
C SER A 110 -10.11 -0.38 1.24
N LEU A 111 -9.81 -1.26 2.20
CA LEU A 111 -10.66 -2.41 2.51
C LEU A 111 -12.09 -2.03 2.97
N PHE A 112 -12.27 -0.81 3.48
CA PHE A 112 -13.57 -0.31 3.94
C PHE A 112 -14.39 0.35 2.83
N LEU A 113 -13.78 0.66 1.69
CA LEU A 113 -14.45 1.31 0.57
C LEU A 113 -15.68 0.52 0.09
N PRO A 114 -16.73 1.21 -0.38
CA PRO A 114 -17.88 0.55 -0.98
C PRO A 114 -17.49 -0.13 -2.29
N ARG A 115 -18.36 -1.00 -2.81
CA ARG A 115 -18.14 -1.62 -4.11
C ARG A 115 -18.26 -0.56 -5.21
N GLY A 116 -17.45 -0.66 -6.25
CA GLY A 116 -17.38 0.31 -7.34
C GLY A 116 -16.50 1.53 -7.03
N ALA A 117 -16.08 1.73 -5.78
CA ALA A 117 -15.19 2.83 -5.43
C ALA A 117 -13.80 2.68 -6.05
N THR A 118 -13.10 3.81 -6.18
CA THR A 118 -11.75 3.88 -6.75
C THR A 118 -10.70 4.16 -5.68
N VAL A 119 -9.60 3.40 -5.68
CA VAL A 119 -8.38 3.76 -4.95
C VAL A 119 -7.33 4.28 -5.94
N VAL A 120 -6.82 5.47 -5.68
CA VAL A 120 -5.76 6.13 -6.45
C VAL A 120 -4.51 6.18 -5.60
N GLU A 121 -3.52 5.38 -5.98
CA GLU A 121 -2.25 5.26 -5.29
C GLU A 121 -1.17 6.08 -6.00
N LEU A 122 -0.56 7.04 -5.28
CA LEU A 122 0.48 7.91 -5.80
C LEU A 122 1.86 7.39 -5.37
N PHE A 123 2.78 7.26 -6.33
CA PHE A 123 4.14 6.81 -6.09
C PHE A 123 5.14 7.97 -6.29
N PRO A 124 6.11 8.15 -5.38
CA PRO A 124 7.17 9.14 -5.54
C PRO A 124 8.12 8.74 -6.68
N PHE A 125 9.06 9.63 -7.00
CA PHE A 125 10.03 9.43 -8.07
C PHE A 125 10.89 8.17 -7.85
N ALA A 126 11.31 7.54 -8.94
CA ALA A 126 12.07 6.29 -8.96
C ALA A 126 11.39 5.05 -8.33
N VAL A 127 10.20 5.18 -7.74
CA VAL A 127 9.45 4.04 -7.20
C VAL A 127 8.56 3.42 -8.27
N ASN A 128 8.80 2.14 -8.57
CA ASN A 128 8.04 1.40 -9.57
C ASN A 128 6.69 0.90 -9.02
N SER A 129 5.60 1.41 -9.59
CA SER A 129 4.22 1.11 -9.20
C SER A 129 3.74 -0.31 -9.55
N ASP A 130 4.55 -1.13 -10.23
CA ASP A 130 4.26 -2.55 -10.48
C ASP A 130 4.98 -3.50 -9.52
N GLN A 131 5.93 -3.03 -8.73
CA GLN A 131 6.77 -3.88 -7.87
C GLN A 131 6.33 -3.93 -6.40
N TYR A 132 5.71 -2.87 -5.88
CA TYR A 132 5.28 -2.76 -4.49
C TYR A 132 3.78 -2.51 -4.41
N THR A 133 3.00 -3.54 -4.69
CA THR A 133 1.57 -3.43 -5.02
C THR A 133 0.63 -4.18 -4.08
N PRO A 134 0.75 -4.04 -2.74
CA PRO A 134 -0.15 -4.71 -1.81
C PRO A 134 -1.61 -4.24 -2.01
N TYR A 135 -1.84 -2.97 -2.34
CA TYR A 135 -3.19 -2.42 -2.50
C TYR A 135 -3.81 -2.76 -3.86
N LYS A 136 -3.01 -2.83 -4.93
CA LYS A 136 -3.45 -3.43 -6.21
C LYS A 136 -3.86 -4.87 -6.00
N THR A 137 -3.10 -5.63 -5.20
CA THR A 137 -3.42 -7.03 -4.87
C THR A 137 -4.74 -7.12 -4.13
N LEU A 138 -4.93 -6.30 -3.08
CA LEU A 138 -6.19 -6.19 -2.36
C LEU A 138 -7.35 -5.88 -3.30
N ALA A 139 -7.28 -4.78 -4.06
CA ALA A 139 -8.34 -4.34 -4.97
C ALA A 139 -8.66 -5.39 -6.06
N SER A 140 -7.67 -6.18 -6.47
CA SER A 140 -7.83 -7.23 -7.50
C SER A 140 -8.35 -8.57 -6.94
N LEU A 141 -8.57 -8.70 -5.64
CA LEU A 141 -9.16 -9.92 -5.08
C LEU A 141 -10.60 -10.09 -5.61
N PRO A 142 -10.98 -11.27 -6.14
CA PRO A 142 -12.33 -11.51 -6.65
C PRO A 142 -13.39 -11.21 -5.58
N GLY A 143 -14.32 -10.29 -5.85
CA GLY A 143 -15.37 -9.86 -4.93
C GLY A 143 -15.04 -8.63 -4.07
N MET A 144 -13.83 -8.05 -4.18
CA MET A 144 -13.56 -6.74 -3.58
C MET A 144 -14.27 -5.63 -4.35
N ASP A 145 -14.29 -5.73 -5.68
CA ASP A 145 -14.94 -4.80 -6.59
C ASP A 145 -14.47 -3.34 -6.37
N ILE A 146 -13.16 -3.16 -6.22
CA ILE A 146 -12.52 -1.84 -6.11
C ILE A 146 -11.74 -1.58 -7.39
N HIS A 147 -11.89 -0.38 -7.94
CA HIS A 147 -11.06 0.09 -9.05
C HIS A 147 -9.73 0.57 -8.51
N TYR A 148 -8.63 0.10 -9.08
CA TYR A 148 -7.28 0.51 -8.69
C TYR A 148 -6.63 1.33 -9.80
N VAL A 149 -6.15 2.52 -9.45
CA VAL A 149 -5.38 3.41 -10.32
C VAL A 149 -4.07 3.73 -9.61
N SER A 150 -2.96 3.69 -10.35
CA SER A 150 -1.67 4.12 -9.85
C SER A 150 -1.12 5.26 -10.68
N TRP A 151 -0.74 6.36 -10.03
CA TRP A 151 0.03 7.44 -10.63
C TRP A 151 1.45 7.43 -10.08
N ARG A 152 2.45 7.71 -10.92
CA ARG A 152 3.86 7.76 -10.52
C ARG A 152 4.43 9.11 -10.90
N ASN A 153 5.15 9.74 -9.99
CA ASN A 153 5.97 10.89 -10.35
C ASN A 153 7.15 10.44 -11.24
N THR A 154 7.16 10.90 -12.49
CA THR A 154 8.23 10.65 -13.46
C THR A 154 9.23 11.81 -13.54
N GLN A 155 8.94 12.92 -12.86
CA GLN A 155 9.70 14.16 -12.90
C GLN A 155 10.55 14.33 -11.63
N GLU A 156 11.87 14.22 -11.77
CA GLU A 156 12.79 14.35 -10.64
C GLU A 156 12.71 15.72 -9.97
N GLN A 157 12.53 16.79 -10.76
CA GLN A 157 12.34 18.16 -10.27
C GLN A 157 11.10 18.33 -9.36
N ASN A 158 10.13 17.42 -9.44
CA ASN A 158 8.92 17.43 -8.63
C ASN A 158 9.11 16.65 -7.31
N THR A 159 10.34 16.51 -6.85
CA THR A 159 10.71 15.66 -5.71
C THR A 159 11.52 16.46 -4.69
N VAL A 160 11.14 16.36 -3.41
CA VAL A 160 11.96 16.87 -2.30
C VAL A 160 12.47 15.68 -1.49
N THR A 161 13.79 15.59 -1.36
CA THR A 161 14.48 14.53 -0.62
C THR A 161 14.97 15.03 0.73
N HIS A 162 15.19 14.12 1.67
CA HIS A 162 15.56 14.44 3.05
C HIS A 162 16.72 13.56 3.55
N PRO A 163 17.93 13.73 2.99
CA PRO A 163 19.07 12.86 3.28
C PRO A 163 19.50 12.89 4.76
N ASP A 164 19.20 13.98 5.47
CA ASP A 164 19.61 14.21 6.86
C ASP A 164 18.65 13.61 7.91
N ARG A 165 17.52 13.03 7.49
CA ARG A 165 16.57 12.37 8.41
C ARG A 165 17.18 11.10 9.02
N PRO A 166 16.55 10.50 10.05
CA PRO A 166 16.87 9.14 10.47
C PRO A 166 16.74 8.16 9.29
N TRP A 167 17.54 7.08 9.30
CA TRP A 167 17.56 6.10 8.20
C TRP A 167 16.19 5.44 8.00
N GLU A 168 15.42 5.26 9.07
CA GLU A 168 14.04 4.72 9.03
C GLU A 168 13.07 5.61 8.24
N GLN A 169 13.42 6.88 8.03
CA GLN A 169 12.65 7.88 7.29
C GLN A 169 13.37 8.32 6.00
N GLY A 170 14.29 7.49 5.49
CA GLY A 170 14.94 7.68 4.20
C GLY A 170 16.22 8.51 4.23
N GLY A 171 16.74 8.87 5.39
CA GLY A 171 18.04 9.54 5.45
C GLY A 171 19.20 8.61 5.12
N ILE A 172 20.23 9.16 4.47
CA ILE A 172 21.37 8.41 3.90
C ILE A 172 22.73 8.88 4.42
N THR A 173 22.78 9.88 5.30
CA THR A 173 24.03 10.43 5.88
C THR A 173 24.88 9.40 6.62
N HIS A 174 24.26 8.31 7.10
CA HIS A 174 24.92 7.20 7.78
C HIS A 174 25.68 6.24 6.85
N LEU A 175 25.45 6.34 5.53
CA LEU A 175 26.12 5.52 4.51
C LEU A 175 27.45 6.16 4.10
N ASP A 176 28.31 5.39 3.46
CA ASP A 176 29.51 5.96 2.83
C ASP A 176 29.13 6.88 1.64
N LYS A 177 30.08 7.72 1.22
CA LYS A 177 29.83 8.72 0.18
C LYS A 177 29.55 8.11 -1.19
N GLU A 178 30.14 6.96 -1.48
CA GLU A 178 29.96 6.26 -2.77
C GLU A 178 28.52 5.74 -2.88
N GLU A 179 28.02 5.11 -1.83
CA GLU A 179 26.65 4.62 -1.75
C GLU A 179 25.64 5.77 -1.75
N GLN A 180 25.93 6.89 -1.07
CA GLN A 180 25.10 8.10 -1.14
C GLN A 180 25.00 8.62 -2.58
N GLU A 181 26.13 8.74 -3.29
CA GLU A 181 26.14 9.21 -4.69
C GLU A 181 25.41 8.23 -5.62
N ARG A 182 25.59 6.92 -5.42
CA ARG A 182 24.86 5.88 -6.16
C ARG A 182 23.35 6.01 -5.96
N ILE A 183 22.90 6.19 -4.71
CA ILE A 183 21.48 6.36 -4.39
C ILE A 183 20.94 7.64 -5.00
N LEU A 184 21.66 8.77 -4.89
CA LEU A 184 21.21 10.06 -5.42
C LEU A 184 21.05 10.04 -6.95
N THR A 185 21.97 9.39 -7.66
CA THR A 185 21.96 9.30 -9.13
C THR A 185 20.99 8.25 -9.69
N SER A 186 20.44 7.38 -8.84
CA SER A 186 19.53 6.31 -9.29
C SER A 186 18.19 6.84 -9.81
N LYS A 187 17.59 6.17 -10.79
CA LYS A 187 16.33 6.60 -11.41
C LYS A 187 15.21 5.57 -11.31
N ASP A 188 15.52 4.38 -10.83
CA ASP A 188 14.55 3.33 -10.54
C ASP A 188 15.11 2.46 -9.42
N VAL A 189 14.30 2.17 -8.41
CA VAL A 189 14.70 1.28 -7.32
C VAL A 189 14.61 -0.17 -7.80
N PRO A 190 15.72 -0.93 -7.80
CA PRO A 190 15.67 -2.35 -8.14
C PRO A 190 14.78 -3.15 -7.17
N ARG A 191 14.34 -4.33 -7.63
CA ARG A 191 13.69 -5.29 -6.73
C ARG A 191 14.63 -5.63 -5.59
N HIS A 192 14.11 -5.55 -4.37
CA HIS A 192 14.85 -5.85 -3.15
C HIS A 192 13.94 -6.55 -2.15
N LEU A 193 14.53 -7.20 -1.16
CA LEU A 193 13.78 -7.70 -0.02
C LEU A 193 13.40 -6.53 0.88
N CYS A 194 12.11 -6.41 1.18
CA CYS A 194 11.61 -5.31 1.99
C CYS A 194 12.35 -5.20 3.32
N CYS A 195 12.78 -3.97 3.56
CA CYS A 195 12.24 -3.01 4.53
C CYS A 195 13.38 -2.16 5.09
N ARG A 196 14.62 -2.52 4.73
CA ARG A 196 15.85 -1.89 5.20
C ARG A 196 16.80 -1.56 4.04
N ASN A 197 16.33 -1.66 2.80
CA ASN A 197 17.13 -1.24 1.65
C ASN A 197 17.21 0.30 1.67
N PRO A 198 18.42 0.90 1.74
CA PRO A 198 18.57 2.34 1.91
C PRO A 198 18.06 3.13 0.71
N GLU A 199 18.29 2.64 -0.52
CA GLU A 199 17.78 3.28 -1.73
C GLU A 199 16.25 3.31 -1.77
N TRP A 200 15.60 2.21 -1.40
CA TRP A 200 14.15 2.16 -1.24
C TRP A 200 13.64 3.16 -0.22
N LEU A 201 14.24 3.20 0.97
CA LEU A 201 13.82 4.13 2.01
C LEU A 201 14.02 5.58 1.56
N PHE A 202 15.15 5.88 0.92
CA PHE A 202 15.42 7.20 0.36
C PHE A 202 14.37 7.62 -0.68
N ARG A 203 13.99 6.72 -1.60
CA ARG A 203 13.02 7.03 -2.67
C ARG A 203 11.56 7.02 -2.18
N ILE A 204 11.19 6.12 -1.28
CA ILE A 204 9.79 6.03 -0.83
C ILE A 204 9.40 7.16 0.12
N TYR A 205 10.33 7.73 0.89
CA TYR A 205 10.06 8.80 1.86
C TYR A 205 10.17 10.22 1.30
N GLN A 206 10.31 10.36 -0.02
CA GLN A 206 10.34 11.64 -0.70
C GLN A 206 8.99 12.34 -0.63
N ASP A 207 9.02 13.66 -0.51
CA ASP A 207 7.83 14.49 -0.70
C ASP A 207 7.69 14.79 -2.19
N THR A 208 6.45 14.89 -2.67
CA THR A 208 6.14 14.93 -4.10
C THR A 208 5.28 16.14 -4.43
N LEU A 209 5.71 16.90 -5.43
CA LEU A 209 4.87 17.86 -6.13
C LEU A 209 4.09 17.10 -7.22
N VAL A 210 2.77 17.03 -7.10
CA VAL A 210 1.96 16.26 -8.05
C VAL A 210 1.77 17.08 -9.32
N ASP A 211 2.17 16.51 -10.46
CA ASP A 211 1.87 17.07 -11.76
C ASP A 211 0.38 16.87 -12.06
N ILE A 212 -0.43 17.90 -11.81
CA ILE A 212 -1.90 17.82 -11.90
C ILE A 212 -2.38 17.38 -13.30
N PRO A 213 -1.85 17.90 -14.42
CA PRO A 213 -2.26 17.44 -15.75
C PRO A 213 -1.99 15.94 -15.97
N SER A 214 -0.78 15.48 -15.67
CA SER A 214 -0.42 14.06 -15.78
C SER A 214 -1.26 13.18 -14.85
N PHE A 215 -1.49 13.64 -13.61
CA PHE A 215 -2.34 12.95 -12.65
C PHE A 215 -3.76 12.77 -13.17
N MET A 216 -4.37 13.85 -13.69
CA MET A 216 -5.74 13.79 -14.21
C MET A 216 -5.87 12.93 -15.45
N GLU A 217 -4.87 12.95 -16.34
CA GLU A 217 -4.85 12.06 -17.51
C GLU A 217 -4.88 10.59 -17.09
N VAL A 218 -3.98 10.20 -16.17
CA VAL A 218 -3.90 8.83 -15.64
C VAL A 218 -5.19 8.43 -14.92
N LEU A 219 -5.76 9.34 -14.12
CA LEU A 219 -6.98 9.07 -13.38
C LEU A 219 -8.18 8.84 -14.33
N LYS A 220 -8.38 9.73 -15.31
CA LYS A 220 -9.46 9.59 -16.30
C LYS A 220 -9.33 8.31 -17.10
N GLU A 221 -8.12 7.97 -17.54
CA GLU A 221 -7.91 6.73 -18.28
C GLU A 221 -8.11 5.49 -17.41
N GLY A 222 -7.60 5.52 -16.17
CA GLY A 222 -7.79 4.45 -15.20
C GLY A 222 -9.26 4.16 -14.90
N MET A 223 -10.09 5.19 -14.77
CA MET A 223 -11.52 5.06 -14.48
C MET A 223 -12.36 4.50 -15.65
N LYS A 224 -11.90 4.63 -16.90
CA LYS A 224 -12.57 3.98 -18.05
C LYS A 224 -12.44 2.46 -18.02
N THR A 225 -11.43 1.94 -17.32
CA THR A 225 -11.18 0.51 -17.26
C THR A 225 -12.13 -0.17 -16.27
N LYS A 226 -12.65 -1.35 -16.65
CA LYS A 226 -13.46 -2.18 -15.75
C LYS A 226 -12.62 -2.63 -14.55
N PRO A 227 -13.23 -2.83 -13.36
CA PRO A 227 -12.49 -3.31 -12.20
C PRO A 227 -11.89 -4.67 -12.52
N ILE A 228 -10.67 -4.92 -12.03
CA ILE A 228 -9.85 -6.07 -12.43
C ILE A 228 -10.56 -7.37 -12.04
N SER A 229 -11.25 -8.00 -13.00
CA SER A 229 -11.95 -9.28 -12.82
C SER A 229 -11.11 -10.51 -13.20
N LYS A 230 -9.90 -10.28 -13.71
CA LYS A 230 -9.04 -11.37 -14.17
C LYS A 230 -8.35 -12.03 -12.98
N LYS A 231 -8.49 -13.36 -12.90
CA LYS A 231 -7.61 -14.24 -12.11
C LYS A 231 -6.17 -14.08 -12.60
N SER A 232 -5.47 -13.04 -12.16
CA SER A 232 -4.02 -13.01 -12.33
C SER A 232 -3.46 -14.10 -11.42
N LYS A 233 -2.69 -15.03 -11.97
CA LYS A 233 -1.86 -15.88 -11.12
C LYS A 233 -0.77 -14.97 -10.57
N PRO A 234 -0.71 -14.70 -9.25
CA PRO A 234 0.43 -13.99 -8.72
C PRO A 234 1.66 -14.87 -8.98
N ALA A 235 2.55 -14.41 -9.87
CA ALA A 235 3.90 -14.90 -9.94
C ALA A 235 4.69 -14.28 -8.77
N SER A 236 4.26 -14.57 -7.54
CA SER A 236 5.02 -14.14 -6.36
C SER A 236 6.00 -15.25 -6.01
N THR A 237 7.28 -14.98 -6.23
CA THR A 237 8.35 -15.76 -5.61
C THR A 237 8.32 -15.43 -4.12
N VAL A 238 7.69 -16.29 -3.33
CA VAL A 238 7.64 -16.11 -1.87
C VAL A 238 8.98 -16.60 -1.31
N HIS A 239 9.66 -15.75 -0.54
CA HIS A 239 10.91 -16.12 0.12
C HIS A 239 10.64 -16.80 1.47
N PRO A 240 11.49 -17.73 1.91
CA PRO A 240 11.43 -18.24 3.28
C PRO A 240 11.54 -17.09 4.28
N GLY A 241 10.80 -17.20 5.38
CA GLY A 241 10.96 -16.30 6.51
C GLY A 241 12.37 -16.39 7.09
N ARG A 242 12.80 -15.33 7.78
CA ARG A 242 14.10 -15.28 8.45
C ARG A 242 14.27 -16.48 9.39
N VAL A 243 15.41 -17.14 9.28
CA VAL A 243 15.83 -18.20 10.20
C VAL A 243 16.00 -17.62 11.61
N ARG A 244 15.43 -18.29 12.61
CA ARG A 244 15.49 -17.92 14.03
C ARG A 244 16.19 -19.00 14.83
N GLU A 245 16.69 -18.63 16.00
CA GLU A 245 17.29 -19.56 16.97
C GLU A 245 18.41 -20.42 16.36
N ALA A 246 19.26 -19.79 15.55
CA ALA A 246 20.43 -20.46 14.99
C ALA A 246 21.40 -20.82 16.12
N GLN A 247 21.65 -22.12 16.29
CA GLN A 247 22.59 -22.67 17.25
C GLN A 247 23.73 -23.35 16.52
N CYS A 248 24.94 -23.14 17.02
CA CYS A 248 26.16 -23.75 16.52
C CYS A 248 26.84 -24.45 17.70
N GLN A 249 27.01 -25.76 17.59
CA GLN A 249 27.65 -26.57 18.61
C GLN A 249 28.85 -27.28 18.00
N THR A 250 30.00 -27.12 18.63
CA THR A 250 31.22 -27.84 18.29
C THR A 250 31.47 -28.92 19.33
N SER A 251 31.79 -30.12 18.87
CA SER A 251 32.22 -31.21 19.75
C SER A 251 33.43 -31.90 19.13
N VAL A 252 34.48 -32.09 19.92
CA VAL A 252 35.66 -32.86 19.50
C VAL A 252 35.44 -34.29 19.97
N GLN A 253 35.27 -35.21 19.03
CA GLN A 253 34.96 -36.60 19.36
C GLN A 253 36.22 -37.45 19.53
N THR A 254 37.30 -37.12 18.81
CA THR A 254 38.63 -37.73 18.94
C THR A 254 39.73 -36.71 18.63
N THR A 255 41.02 -37.06 18.80
CA THR A 255 42.15 -36.18 18.44
C THR A 255 42.18 -35.76 16.97
N ASN A 256 41.45 -36.46 16.08
CA ASN A 256 41.41 -36.20 14.64
C ASN A 256 40.01 -35.90 14.08
N GLU A 257 38.94 -35.85 14.90
CA GLU A 257 37.58 -35.57 14.43
C GLU A 257 36.89 -34.49 15.27
N ALA A 258 36.57 -33.38 14.59
CA ALA A 258 35.72 -32.33 15.10
C ALA A 258 34.36 -32.38 14.38
N LYS A 259 33.28 -32.39 15.15
CA LYS A 259 31.91 -32.31 14.65
C LYS A 259 31.34 -30.92 14.90
N LEU A 260 30.88 -30.29 13.83
CA LEU A 260 30.08 -29.06 13.85
C LEU A 260 28.61 -29.42 13.64
N THR A 261 27.75 -29.08 14.60
CA THR A 261 26.30 -29.22 14.46
C THR A 261 25.68 -27.83 14.39
N VAL A 262 24.95 -27.56 13.32
CA VAL A 262 24.21 -26.31 13.13
C VAL A 262 22.73 -26.64 13.08
N SER A 263 21.92 -25.96 13.89
CA SER A 263 20.47 -26.14 13.94
C SER A 263 19.75 -24.80 14.04
N TRP A 264 18.50 -24.74 13.58
CA TRP A 264 17.69 -23.53 13.65
C TRP A 264 16.19 -23.86 13.65
N GLN A 265 15.38 -22.88 14.04
CA GLN A 265 13.93 -22.96 13.92
C GLN A 265 13.52 -22.85 12.45
N ILE A 266 12.79 -23.86 11.96
CA ILE A 266 12.29 -23.90 10.58
C ILE A 266 11.35 -22.70 10.32
N PRO A 267 11.55 -21.91 9.25
CA PRO A 267 10.66 -20.82 8.91
C PRO A 267 9.20 -21.27 8.78
N TRP A 268 8.28 -20.56 9.45
CA TRP A 268 6.86 -20.93 9.52
C TRP A 268 6.19 -21.04 8.14
N ASN A 269 6.68 -20.26 7.17
CA ASN A 269 6.10 -20.19 5.83
C ASN A 269 6.68 -21.24 4.86
N LEU A 270 7.67 -22.04 5.27
CA LEU A 270 8.33 -23.02 4.41
C LEU A 270 7.35 -24.05 3.86
N LYS A 271 6.30 -24.39 4.62
CA LYS A 271 5.22 -25.31 4.18
C LYS A 271 4.38 -24.80 3.00
N TYR A 272 4.47 -23.50 2.71
CA TYR A 272 3.81 -22.85 1.56
C TYR A 272 4.75 -22.66 0.37
N LEU A 273 6.04 -23.00 0.51
CA LEU A 273 7.06 -22.84 -0.53
C LEU A 273 7.34 -24.15 -1.26
N LYS A 274 7.65 -24.05 -2.55
CA LYS A 274 8.26 -25.15 -3.30
C LYS A 274 9.76 -25.16 -2.98
N VAL A 275 10.15 -25.97 -2.02
CA VAL A 275 11.53 -26.04 -1.46
C VAL A 275 12.62 -26.24 -2.53
N ARG A 276 12.30 -26.81 -3.71
CA ARG A 276 13.24 -26.98 -4.84
C ARG A 276 13.63 -25.68 -5.55
N GLU A 277 12.88 -24.60 -5.35
CA GLU A 277 13.07 -23.30 -6.03
C GLU A 277 13.67 -22.24 -5.09
N VAL A 278 13.98 -22.62 -3.84
CA VAL A 278 14.45 -21.70 -2.80
C VAL A 278 15.97 -21.60 -2.85
N LYS A 279 16.49 -20.41 -3.18
CA LYS A 279 17.87 -20.02 -2.91
C LYS A 279 17.90 -19.28 -1.57
N TYR A 280 18.81 -19.67 -0.67
CA TYR A 280 19.13 -18.89 0.51
C TYR A 280 20.20 -17.88 0.09
N GLU A 281 19.93 -16.59 0.29
CA GLU A 281 20.95 -15.54 0.34
C GLU A 281 21.43 -15.38 1.79
#